data_AF-A0A1E1XNN0-F1
#
_entry.id   AF-A0A1E1XNN0-F1
#
_cell.length_a   1.000
_cell.length_b   1.000
_cell.length_c   1.000
_cell.angle_alpha   90.00
_cell.angle_beta   90.00
_cell.angle_gamma   90.00
#
_symmetry.space_group_name_H-M   'P 1'
#
loop_
_entity.id
_entity.type
_entity.pdbx_description
1 polymer ?
#
loop_
_entity_poly.entity_id
_entity_poly.type
_entity_poly.pdbx_seq_one_letter_code
_entity_poly.pdbx_strand_id
1 'polypeptide(L)'
;VPELAPSDSSCEDDEIEAGPSMSKRQRRSTPSKKSFTRKRNALLLDQGGDSEPEEEEVSSAWTTNEPLNTVQSPKTWDCQTSPKAPARAVDAFALYFDDEMIEFIVEQTNLFGAKKYPRKWQILTKEELRAYFGALLLMSVCPRHHLYQYWSRDPLFHCEEISKLMS
;
A
#
# COMPACT_ATOMS: atom_id res chain seq x y z
N VAL A 1 -40.96 11.03 44.90
CA VAL A 1 -39.64 11.38 45.49
C VAL A 1 -39.33 10.31 46.53
N PRO A 2 -38.45 9.38 46.15
CA PRO A 2 -37.19 9.16 46.90
C PRO A 2 -36.04 8.79 45.93
N GLU A 3 -34.75 8.78 46.25
CA GLU A 3 -33.92 9.26 47.36
C GLU A 3 -32.47 9.05 46.87
N LEU A 4 -31.59 9.93 47.30
CA LEU A 4 -30.22 10.11 46.82
C LEU A 4 -29.31 8.91 47.10
N ALA A 5 -28.29 8.78 46.25
CA ALA A 5 -27.16 7.85 46.40
C ALA A 5 -26.36 8.06 47.70
N PRO A 6 -25.61 7.05 48.18
CA PRO A 6 -24.42 7.25 48.98
C PRO A 6 -23.12 7.06 48.17
N SER A 7 -22.11 7.77 48.65
CA SER A 7 -20.77 8.09 48.11
C SER A 7 -19.67 7.06 48.42
N ASP A 8 -18.63 7.10 47.58
CA ASP A 8 -17.20 6.73 47.73
C ASP A 8 -16.76 5.65 48.73
N SER A 9 -16.06 4.64 48.20
CA SER A 9 -14.93 3.98 48.88
C SER A 9 -13.96 3.42 47.82
N SER A 10 -12.76 4.00 47.76
CA SER A 10 -11.61 3.56 46.99
C SER A 10 -10.87 2.37 47.63
N CYS A 11 -10.03 1.72 46.82
CA CYS A 11 -8.86 0.83 47.09
C CYS A 11 -9.17 -0.56 47.70
N GLU A 12 -8.60 -1.72 47.30
CA GLU A 12 -7.30 -2.08 46.71
C GLU A 12 -7.39 -3.37 45.85
N ASP A 13 -6.34 -3.62 45.06
CA ASP A 13 -6.04 -4.79 44.23
C ASP A 13 -5.94 -6.12 45.00
N ASP A 14 -6.25 -7.25 44.34
CA ASP A 14 -5.48 -8.50 44.52
C ASP A 14 -5.73 -9.52 43.39
N GLU A 15 -4.62 -10.07 42.89
CA GLU A 15 -4.48 -11.00 41.77
C GLU A 15 -4.96 -12.42 42.12
N ILE A 16 -5.52 -13.15 41.14
CA ILE A 16 -5.93 -14.55 41.29
C ILE A 16 -4.78 -15.48 40.84
N GLU A 17 -4.32 -16.26 41.81
CA GLU A 17 -3.38 -17.39 41.75
C GLU A 17 -4.05 -18.73 41.33
N ALA A 18 -3.21 -19.77 41.14
CA ALA A 18 -3.46 -21.20 40.87
C ALA A 18 -3.54 -21.66 39.40
N GLY A 19 -2.73 -22.60 38.88
CA GLY A 19 -1.74 -23.50 39.49
C GLY A 19 -0.95 -24.31 38.42
N PRO A 20 -0.06 -25.27 38.80
CA PRO A 20 1.07 -25.70 37.97
C PRO A 20 0.89 -27.07 37.29
N SER A 21 1.52 -27.28 36.13
CA SER A 21 1.83 -28.63 35.61
C SER A 21 3.10 -28.64 34.77
N MET A 22 4.05 -29.46 35.21
CA MET A 22 5.41 -29.58 34.69
C MET A 22 5.47 -30.50 33.46
N SER A 23 6.03 -30.02 32.35
CA SER A 23 6.72 -30.91 31.40
C SER A 23 7.99 -30.25 30.86
N LYS A 24 9.11 -30.96 31.04
CA LYS A 24 10.45 -30.53 30.63
C LYS A 24 10.57 -30.61 29.11
N ARG A 25 10.78 -29.48 28.43
CA ARG A 25 11.25 -29.45 27.04
C ARG A 25 12.59 -28.74 26.97
N GLN A 26 13.64 -29.54 26.74
CA GLN A 26 15.02 -29.10 26.60
C GLN A 26 15.17 -28.06 25.47
N ARG A 27 15.78 -26.92 25.80
CA ARG A 27 16.14 -25.85 24.86
C ARG A 27 17.35 -26.30 24.05
N ARG A 28 17.16 -26.59 22.75
CA ARG A 28 18.27 -26.71 21.80
C ARG A 28 18.73 -25.30 21.45
N SER A 29 20.00 -25.00 21.70
CA SER A 29 20.67 -23.76 21.32
C SER A 29 20.80 -23.67 19.80
N THR A 30 20.32 -22.56 19.22
CA THR A 30 20.62 -22.18 17.83
C THR A 30 21.67 -21.08 17.82
N PRO A 31 22.73 -21.18 17.01
CA PRO A 31 23.86 -20.28 17.06
C PRO A 31 23.53 -18.87 16.52
N SER A 32 24.11 -17.88 17.20
CA SER A 32 24.12 -16.46 16.87
C SER A 32 24.47 -16.20 15.39
N LYS A 33 23.65 -15.38 14.71
CA LYS A 33 23.90 -14.90 13.35
C LYS A 33 25.10 -13.94 13.39
N LYS A 34 26.24 -14.40 12.87
CA LYS A 34 27.43 -13.56 12.65
C LYS A 34 27.11 -12.50 11.61
N SER A 35 27.37 -11.24 11.95
CA SER A 35 27.33 -10.09 11.05
C SER A 35 28.36 -10.26 9.93
N PHE A 36 27.92 -10.13 8.67
CA PHE A 36 28.82 -10.07 7.53
C PHE A 36 29.30 -8.62 7.36
N THR A 37 30.48 -8.31 7.90
CA THR A 37 31.24 -7.12 7.51
C THR A 37 31.98 -7.40 6.21
N ARG A 38 31.54 -6.76 5.11
CA ARG A 38 32.18 -6.87 3.79
C ARG A 38 33.44 -5.99 3.78
N LYS A 39 34.62 -6.62 3.86
CA LYS A 39 35.91 -5.96 3.69
C LYS A 39 36.07 -5.47 2.24
N ARG A 40 36.41 -4.19 2.08
CA ARG A 40 36.90 -3.61 0.81
C ARG A 40 38.34 -4.08 0.61
N ASN A 41 38.62 -4.73 -0.53
CA ASN A 41 39.98 -5.00 -0.97
C ASN A 41 40.47 -3.80 -1.77
N ALA A 42 41.66 -3.30 -1.42
CA ALA A 42 42.41 -2.29 -2.13
C ALA A 42 43.69 -2.90 -2.71
N LEU A 43 44.01 -2.56 -3.97
CA LEU A 43 45.29 -2.53 -4.72
C LEU A 43 44.98 -2.84 -6.21
N LEU A 44 45.56 -2.24 -7.25
CA LEU A 44 46.56 -1.18 -7.46
C LEU A 44 46.48 -0.77 -8.96
N LEU A 45 46.86 0.48 -9.25
CA LEU A 45 46.81 1.22 -10.54
C LEU A 45 47.34 0.51 -11.80
N ASP A 46 46.78 0.87 -12.97
CA ASP A 46 47.56 1.36 -14.11
C ASP A 46 46.76 2.36 -14.98
N GLN A 47 47.47 3.29 -15.62
CA GLN A 47 47.03 4.57 -16.19
C GLN A 47 46.36 4.49 -17.58
N GLY A 48 45.47 5.44 -17.87
CA GLY A 48 45.23 5.92 -19.24
C GLY A 48 43.84 6.47 -19.53
N GLY A 49 43.76 7.76 -19.88
CA GLY A 49 42.64 8.31 -20.67
C GLY A 49 41.79 9.38 -20.00
N ASP A 50 42.23 10.62 -20.15
CA ASP A 50 41.55 11.88 -19.89
C ASP A 50 40.17 11.99 -20.57
N SER A 51 39.10 12.13 -19.78
CA SER A 51 37.81 12.79 -20.08
C SER A 51 36.89 12.63 -18.86
N GLU A 52 37.00 13.54 -17.89
CA GLU A 52 36.05 13.66 -16.77
C GLU A 52 34.73 14.22 -17.31
N PRO A 53 33.58 13.51 -17.22
CA PRO A 53 32.30 14.20 -17.23
C PRO A 53 32.19 14.93 -15.89
N GLU A 54 31.97 16.25 -15.92
CA GLU A 54 31.67 17.03 -14.72
C GLU A 54 30.46 16.40 -14.02
N GLU A 55 30.74 15.62 -12.97
CA GLU A 55 29.74 15.08 -12.07
C GLU A 55 29.29 16.26 -11.21
N GLU A 56 28.18 16.90 -11.61
CA GLU A 56 27.47 17.79 -10.68
C GLU A 56 27.15 16.95 -9.44
N GLU A 57 27.89 17.18 -8.35
CA GLU A 57 27.59 16.63 -7.03
C GLU A 57 26.18 17.07 -6.64
N VAL A 58 25.19 16.24 -6.94
CA VAL A 58 23.83 16.41 -6.44
C VAL A 58 23.88 16.17 -4.94
N SER A 59 24.05 17.27 -4.20
CA SER A 59 24.05 17.27 -2.76
C SER A 59 22.75 16.62 -2.28
N SER A 60 22.84 15.46 -1.62
CA SER A 60 21.69 14.81 -0.97
C SER A 60 21.26 15.52 0.33
N ALA A 61 21.66 16.77 0.50
CA ALA A 61 21.25 17.60 1.62
C ALA A 61 19.83 18.12 1.35
N TRP A 62 18.91 17.84 2.26
CA TRP A 62 17.60 18.47 2.26
C TRP A 62 17.79 19.99 2.26
N THR A 63 17.29 20.67 1.22
CA THR A 63 17.38 22.12 1.14
C THR A 63 16.46 22.73 2.20
N THR A 64 17.04 23.39 3.21
CA THR A 64 16.29 24.16 4.22
C THR A 64 15.72 25.46 3.66
N ASN A 65 16.09 25.83 2.43
CA ASN A 65 15.61 27.03 1.79
C ASN A 65 14.13 26.86 1.45
N GLU A 66 13.31 27.82 1.90
CA GLU A 66 11.92 27.91 1.48
C GLU A 66 11.86 28.03 -0.04
N PRO A 67 11.05 27.21 -0.73
CA PRO A 67 10.96 27.29 -2.18
C PRO A 67 10.55 28.71 -2.59
N LEU A 68 11.34 29.35 -3.44
CA LEU A 68 11.04 30.72 -3.92
C LEU A 68 9.69 30.83 -4.65
N ASN A 69 9.16 29.70 -5.12
CA ASN A 69 7.82 29.56 -5.70
C ASN A 69 6.83 28.91 -4.72
N THR A 70 6.77 29.39 -3.48
CA THR A 70 5.62 29.11 -2.62
C THR A 70 4.41 29.81 -3.23
N VAL A 71 3.46 29.02 -3.76
CA VAL A 71 2.16 29.54 -4.18
C VAL A 71 1.48 30.10 -2.94
N GLN A 72 1.57 31.42 -2.73
CA GLN A 72 0.83 32.10 -1.66
C GLN A 72 -0.64 31.76 -1.83
N SER A 73 -1.24 31.27 -0.74
CA SER A 73 -2.61 30.77 -0.63
C SER A 73 -3.52 31.35 -1.72
N PRO A 74 -3.77 30.60 -2.82
CA PRO A 74 -4.54 31.13 -3.92
C PRO A 74 -5.88 31.63 -3.38
N LYS A 75 -6.25 32.85 -3.76
CA LYS A 75 -7.49 33.49 -3.30
C LYS A 75 -8.75 32.66 -3.61
N THR A 76 -8.61 31.66 -4.48
CA THR A 76 -9.62 30.70 -4.92
C THR A 76 -9.43 29.31 -4.30
N TRP A 77 -9.03 29.22 -3.02
CA TRP A 77 -9.14 27.97 -2.24
C TRP A 77 -10.59 27.54 -2.01
N ASP A 78 -11.56 28.35 -2.41
CA ASP A 78 -12.92 27.87 -2.56
C ASP A 78 -12.91 26.65 -3.49
N CYS A 79 -13.60 25.60 -3.05
CA CYS A 79 -13.94 24.45 -3.87
C CYS A 79 -14.81 24.95 -5.04
N GLN A 80 -14.20 25.57 -6.05
CA GLN A 80 -14.87 26.00 -7.27
C GLN A 80 -15.25 24.71 -7.97
N THR A 81 -16.53 24.37 -7.90
CA THR A 81 -17.07 23.25 -8.65
C THR A 81 -16.76 23.54 -10.11
N SER A 82 -16.06 22.63 -10.80
CA SER A 82 -15.82 22.77 -12.24
C SER A 82 -17.14 23.15 -12.92
N PRO A 83 -17.16 24.16 -13.80
CA PRO A 83 -18.39 24.60 -14.45
C PRO A 83 -19.05 23.46 -15.23
N LYS A 84 -18.29 22.41 -15.54
CA LYS A 84 -18.75 21.18 -16.17
C LYS A 84 -18.80 20.06 -15.12
N ALA A 85 -19.88 20.03 -14.35
CA ALA A 85 -20.14 18.89 -13.47
C ALA A 85 -20.31 17.62 -14.32
N PRO A 86 -19.67 16.50 -13.94
CA PRO A 86 -19.84 15.23 -14.65
C PRO A 86 -21.30 14.77 -14.53
N ALA A 87 -21.91 14.42 -15.66
CA ALA A 87 -23.30 13.97 -15.69
C ALA A 87 -23.45 12.53 -15.18
N ARG A 88 -22.40 11.70 -15.34
CA ARG A 88 -22.37 10.31 -14.89
C ARG A 88 -21.19 10.09 -13.93
N ALA A 89 -21.34 9.14 -13.02
CA ALA A 89 -20.28 8.75 -12.09
C ALA A 89 -19.00 8.28 -12.81
N VAL A 90 -19.14 7.67 -13.99
CA VAL A 90 -18.00 7.25 -14.83
C VAL A 90 -17.21 8.45 -15.34
N ASP A 91 -17.90 9.53 -15.71
CA ASP A 91 -17.26 10.76 -16.17
C ASP A 91 -16.48 11.44 -15.03
N ALA A 92 -17.00 11.33 -13.80
CA ALA A 92 -16.32 11.82 -12.60
C ALA A 92 -15.06 10.99 -12.29
N PHE A 93 -15.13 9.66 -12.46
CA PHE A 93 -13.98 8.78 -12.27
C PHE A 93 -12.88 9.06 -13.30
N ALA A 94 -13.26 9.33 -14.55
CA ALA A 94 -12.33 9.65 -15.62
C ALA A 94 -11.48 10.89 -15.31
N LEU A 95 -11.98 11.87 -14.54
CA LEU A 95 -11.20 13.05 -14.13
C LEU A 95 -9.98 12.71 -13.26
N TYR A 96 -9.98 11.56 -12.60
CA TYR A 96 -8.85 11.10 -11.78
C TYR A 96 -8.00 10.06 -12.50
N PHE A 97 -8.63 9.23 -13.32
CA PHE A 97 -8.01 8.16 -14.08
C PHE A 97 -8.28 8.36 -15.57
N ASP A 98 -7.56 9.31 -16.15
CA ASP A 98 -7.58 9.57 -17.58
C ASP A 98 -7.10 8.36 -18.38
N ASP A 99 -7.46 8.30 -19.66
CA ASP A 99 -7.11 7.18 -20.54
C ASP A 99 -5.60 6.97 -20.69
N GLU A 100 -4.82 8.06 -20.68
CA GLU A 100 -3.36 8.02 -20.69
C GLU A 100 -2.80 7.37 -19.42
N MET A 101 -3.38 7.69 -18.26
CA MET A 101 -2.98 7.08 -16.98
C MET A 101 -3.33 5.59 -16.97
N ILE A 102 -4.52 5.23 -17.42
CA ILE A 102 -4.95 3.82 -17.53
C ILE A 102 -4.02 3.04 -18.45
N GLU A 103 -3.67 3.60 -19.61
CA GLU A 103 -2.74 2.99 -20.56
C GLU A 103 -1.34 2.82 -19.95
N PHE A 104 -0.83 3.84 -19.27
CA PHE A 104 0.45 3.76 -18.58
C PHE A 104 0.48 2.63 -17.54
N ILE A 105 -0.57 2.50 -16.73
CA ILE A 105 -0.67 1.42 -15.73
C ILE A 105 -0.69 0.05 -16.42
N VAL A 106 -1.44 -0.11 -17.51
CA VAL A 106 -1.50 -1.37 -18.28
C VAL A 106 -0.13 -1.74 -18.83
N GLU A 107 0.56 -0.80 -19.47
CA GLU A 107 1.90 -1.02 -20.05
C GLU A 107 2.90 -1.47 -18.99
N GLN A 108 2.99 -0.75 -17.87
CA GLN A 108 3.94 -1.07 -16.81
C GLN A 108 3.59 -2.40 -16.12
N THR A 109 2.30 -2.68 -15.93
CA THR A 109 1.84 -3.94 -15.33
C THR A 109 2.17 -5.12 -16.23
N ASN A 110 1.98 -4.99 -17.54
CA ASN A 110 2.32 -6.02 -18.51
C ASN A 110 3.83 -6.26 -18.61
N LEU A 111 4.63 -5.20 -18.63
CA LEU A 111 6.09 -5.30 -18.64
C LEU A 111 6.60 -6.05 -17.41
N PHE A 112 6.08 -5.69 -16.22
CA PHE A 112 6.43 -6.36 -14.98
C PHE A 112 5.97 -7.82 -14.97
N GLY A 113 4.74 -8.08 -15.40
CA GLY A 113 4.14 -9.40 -15.44
C GLY A 113 4.89 -10.36 -16.37
N ALA A 114 5.25 -9.89 -17.57
CA ALA A 114 6.06 -10.66 -18.52
C ALA A 114 7.44 -11.00 -17.94
N LYS A 115 8.07 -10.07 -17.20
CA LYS A 115 9.37 -10.30 -16.56
C LYS A 115 9.30 -11.28 -15.40
N LYS A 116 8.27 -11.17 -14.54
CA LYS A 116 8.15 -11.97 -13.32
C LYS A 116 7.52 -13.35 -13.55
N TYR A 117 6.60 -13.45 -14.51
CA TYR A 117 5.81 -14.65 -14.79
C TYR A 117 5.80 -14.99 -16.29
N PRO A 118 6.95 -15.25 -16.92
CA PRO A 118 7.09 -15.34 -18.38
C PRO A 118 6.25 -16.42 -19.07
N ARG A 119 5.75 -17.42 -18.32
CA ARG A 119 4.93 -18.52 -18.87
C ARG A 119 3.46 -18.50 -18.43
N LYS A 120 3.11 -17.65 -17.47
CA LYS A 120 1.77 -17.60 -16.86
C LYS A 120 1.10 -16.24 -17.00
N TRP A 121 1.86 -15.21 -17.35
CA TRP A 121 1.32 -13.87 -17.53
C TRP A 121 0.45 -13.82 -18.78
N GLN A 122 -0.77 -13.33 -18.59
CA GLN A 122 -1.68 -12.96 -19.67
C GLN A 122 -1.62 -11.44 -19.82
N ILE A 123 -1.65 -10.97 -21.07
CA ILE A 123 -1.59 -9.54 -21.35
C ILE A 123 -2.87 -8.90 -20.79
N LEU A 124 -2.70 -7.96 -19.88
CA LEU A 124 -3.76 -7.15 -19.31
C LEU A 124 -4.22 -6.12 -20.35
N THR A 125 -5.53 -5.99 -20.51
CA THR A 125 -6.17 -4.98 -21.35
C THR A 125 -6.70 -3.80 -20.54
N LYS A 126 -6.98 -2.66 -21.20
CA LYS A 126 -7.57 -1.48 -20.55
C LYS A 126 -8.95 -1.79 -19.96
N GLU A 127 -9.73 -2.62 -20.65
CA GLU A 127 -11.07 -3.04 -20.21
C GLU A 127 -11.01 -3.89 -18.94
N GLU A 128 -10.08 -4.86 -18.88
CA GLU A 128 -9.86 -5.68 -17.69
C GLU A 128 -9.39 -4.84 -16.49
N LEU A 129 -8.52 -3.85 -16.72
CA LEU A 129 -8.08 -2.95 -15.65
C LEU A 129 -9.25 -2.10 -15.12
N ARG A 130 -10.11 -1.58 -16.01
CA ARG A 130 -11.32 -0.85 -15.61
C ARG A 130 -12.32 -1.75 -14.87
N ALA A 131 -12.50 -3.00 -15.32
CA ALA A 131 -13.32 -3.99 -14.62
C ALA A 131 -12.77 -4.30 -13.22
N TYR A 132 -11.44 -4.41 -13.09
CA TYR A 132 -10.78 -4.58 -11.80
C TYR A 132 -11.01 -3.40 -10.85
N PHE A 133 -10.93 -2.15 -11.33
CA PHE A 133 -11.30 -0.99 -10.50
C PHE A 133 -12.77 -0.99 -10.11
N GLY A 134 -13.68 -1.37 -11.02
CA GLY A 134 -15.08 -1.57 -10.69
C GLY A 134 -15.30 -2.60 -9.58
N ALA A 135 -14.58 -3.73 -9.65
CA ALA A 135 -14.63 -4.75 -8.60
C ALA A 135 -14.11 -4.22 -7.25
N LEU A 136 -13.00 -3.47 -7.23
CA LEU A 136 -12.48 -2.85 -6.01
C LEU A 136 -13.47 -1.86 -5.39
N LEU A 137 -14.12 -1.04 -6.22
CA LEU A 137 -15.15 -0.11 -5.75
C LEU A 137 -16.33 -0.87 -5.14
N LEU A 138 -16.77 -1.96 -5.75
CA LEU A 138 -17.87 -2.78 -5.23
C LEU A 138 -17.47 -3.48 -3.91
N MET A 139 -16.23 -3.96 -3.80
CA MET A 139 -15.68 -4.51 -2.54
C MET A 139 -15.57 -3.46 -1.44
N SER A 140 -15.42 -2.18 -1.78
CA SER A 140 -15.37 -1.11 -0.79
C SER A 140 -16.76 -0.82 -0.19
N VAL A 141 -17.82 -0.95 -1.01
CA VAL A 141 -19.21 -0.79 -0.57
C VAL A 141 -19.71 -2.02 0.20
N CYS A 142 -19.29 -3.22 -0.21
CA CYS A 142 -19.71 -4.48 0.41
C CYS A 142 -18.52 -5.29 0.94
N PRO A 143 -17.84 -4.82 2.01
CA PRO A 143 -16.68 -5.50 2.54
C PRO A 143 -17.03 -6.90 3.10
N ARG A 144 -16.18 -7.88 2.79
CA ARG A 144 -16.22 -9.23 3.35
C ARG A 144 -15.04 -9.46 4.30
N HIS A 145 -15.17 -10.43 5.19
CA HIS A 145 -14.11 -10.75 6.16
C HIS A 145 -12.83 -11.22 5.48
N HIS A 146 -12.96 -11.95 4.37
CA HIS A 146 -11.83 -12.46 3.61
C HIS A 146 -12.00 -12.25 2.11
N LEU A 147 -10.91 -11.92 1.42
CA LEU A 147 -10.93 -11.64 -0.02
C LEU A 147 -11.42 -12.82 -0.87
N TYR A 148 -11.07 -14.05 -0.50
CA TYR A 148 -11.49 -15.23 -1.26
C TYR A 148 -13.01 -15.46 -1.22
N GLN A 149 -13.73 -14.84 -0.28
CA GLN A 149 -15.18 -14.99 -0.16
C GLN A 149 -15.92 -14.42 -1.37
N TYR A 150 -15.41 -13.34 -1.99
CA TYR A 150 -16.04 -12.74 -3.16
C TYR A 150 -16.16 -13.70 -4.36
N TRP A 151 -15.17 -14.58 -4.55
CA TRP A 151 -15.13 -15.60 -5.61
C TRP A 151 -15.43 -17.01 -5.08
N SER A 152 -15.93 -17.12 -3.85
CA SER A 152 -16.30 -18.41 -3.28
C SER A 152 -17.52 -18.98 -3.98
N ARG A 153 -17.62 -20.31 -4.03
CA ARG A 153 -18.79 -21.04 -4.54
C ARG A 153 -19.88 -21.24 -3.49
N ASP A 154 -19.63 -20.81 -2.25
CA ASP A 154 -20.57 -20.95 -1.14
C ASP A 154 -21.70 -19.92 -1.32
N PRO A 155 -22.98 -20.34 -1.41
CA PRO A 155 -24.10 -19.42 -1.58
C PRO A 155 -24.20 -18.30 -0.54
N LEU A 156 -23.65 -18.51 0.66
CA LEU A 156 -23.68 -17.50 1.73
C LEU A 156 -22.72 -16.33 1.49
N PHE A 157 -21.64 -16.59 0.75
CA PHE A 157 -20.55 -15.64 0.55
C PHE A 157 -20.38 -15.23 -0.92
N HIS A 158 -21.00 -15.98 -1.84
CA HIS A 158 -20.91 -15.76 -3.28
C HIS A 158 -21.40 -14.36 -3.66
N CYS A 159 -20.57 -13.64 -4.43
CA CYS A 159 -20.93 -12.37 -5.04
C CYS A 159 -20.94 -12.55 -6.55
N GLU A 160 -22.12 -12.75 -7.12
CA GLU A 160 -22.28 -13.03 -8.55
C GLU A 160 -21.70 -11.90 -9.40
N GLU A 161 -21.92 -10.64 -9.01
CA GLU A 161 -21.43 -9.46 -9.74
C GLU A 161 -19.90 -9.44 -9.88
N ILE A 162 -19.18 -9.73 -8.79
CA ILE A 162 -17.71 -9.74 -8.79
C ILE A 162 -17.17 -11.00 -9.46
N SER A 163 -17.75 -12.16 -9.15
CA SER A 163 -17.32 -13.44 -9.71
C SER A 163 -17.53 -13.54 -11.22
N LYS A 164 -18.52 -12.82 -11.76
CA LYS A 164 -18.80 -12.76 -13.19
C LYS A 164 -17.84 -11.82 -13.93
N LEU A 165 -17.38 -10.76 -13.27
CA LEU A 165 -16.47 -9.78 -13.86
C LEU A 165 -15.06 -10.34 -14.10
N MET A 166 -14.52 -11.10 -13.14
CA MET A 166 -13.17 -11.68 -13.22
C MET A 166 -13.16 -13.10 -12.65
N SER A 167 -12.62 -14.06 -13.42
CA SER A 167 -12.55 -15.50 -13.12
C SER A 167 -11.11 -16.02 -13.10
#